data_AF-G9K3B6-F1
#
_entry.id   AF-G9K3B6-F1
#
_cell.length_a   1.000
_cell.length_b   1.000
_cell.length_c   1.000
_cell.angle_alpha   90.00
_cell.angle_beta   90.00
_cell.angle_gamma   90.00
#
_symmetry.space_group_name_H-M   'P 1'
#
loop_
_entity.id
_entity.type
_entity.pdbx_description
1 polymer ?
#
loop_
_entity_poly.entity_id
_entity_poly.type
_entity_poly.pdbx_seq_one_letter_code
_entity_poly.pdbx_strand_id
1 'polypeptide(L)'
;FMQRFANSRNIIDVVSTPWKVEPGGDQLRTMTYTIVLNNPLTGKCTAATEKQTLYKESREAQFYLVDSEVLTHDVPYHDYFYTLNRYHIIRSSKQKCRLRVSTDLKYRK
;
A
#
# COMPACT_ATOMS: atom_id res chain seq x y z
N PHE A 1 -1.63 -15.26 3.90
CA PHE A 1 -0.98 -14.29 4.81
C PHE A 1 -1.74 -12.97 4.88
N MET A 2 -1.84 -12.21 3.78
CA MET A 2 -2.42 -10.85 3.79
C MET A 2 -3.86 -10.77 4.33
N GLN A 3 -4.73 -11.71 3.97
CA GLN A 3 -6.10 -11.76 4.49
C GLN A 3 -6.15 -11.80 6.04
N ARG A 4 -5.34 -12.67 6.65
CA ARG A 4 -5.25 -12.78 8.12
C ARG A 4 -4.71 -11.49 8.75
N PHE A 5 -3.69 -10.89 8.12
CA PHE A 5 -3.12 -9.62 8.58
C PHE A 5 -4.14 -8.48 8.52
N ALA A 6 -4.83 -8.30 7.37
CA ALA A 6 -5.86 -7.29 7.20
C ALA A 6 -6.97 -7.41 8.26
N ASN A 7 -7.50 -8.62 8.46
CA ASN A 7 -8.51 -8.87 9.49
C ASN A 7 -8.02 -8.49 10.90
N SER A 8 -6.77 -8.83 11.26
CA SER A 8 -6.18 -8.48 12.56
C SER A 8 -5.97 -6.98 12.77
N ARG A 9 -6.01 -6.18 11.69
CA ARG A 9 -5.89 -4.72 11.71
C ARG A 9 -7.23 -4.01 11.51
N ASN A 10 -8.34 -4.74 11.57
CA ASN A 10 -9.69 -4.26 11.27
C ASN A 10 -9.82 -3.61 9.89
N ILE A 11 -9.13 -4.17 8.90
CA ILE A 11 -9.27 -3.82 7.49
C ILE A 11 -10.16 -4.87 6.84
N ILE A 12 -11.27 -4.44 6.25
CA ILE A 12 -12.31 -5.29 5.66
C ILE A 12 -12.55 -4.91 4.19
N ASP A 13 -13.30 -5.74 3.47
CA ASP A 13 -13.73 -5.51 2.09
C ASP A 13 -12.57 -5.21 1.12
N VAL A 14 -11.44 -5.92 1.32
CA VAL A 14 -10.26 -5.75 0.49
C VAL A 14 -10.52 -6.27 -0.91
N VAL A 15 -10.52 -5.36 -1.88
CA VAL A 15 -10.58 -5.64 -3.31
C VAL A 15 -9.27 -5.20 -3.96
N SER A 16 -8.70 -6.01 -4.85
CA SER A 16 -7.47 -5.69 -5.56
C SER A 16 -7.56 -6.07 -7.03
N THR A 17 -7.05 -5.20 -7.90
CA THR A 17 -6.84 -5.56 -9.31
C THR A 17 -5.65 -6.53 -9.44
N PRO A 18 -5.54 -7.30 -10.54
CA PRO A 18 -4.26 -7.93 -10.89
C PRO A 18 -3.19 -6.86 -11.15
N TRP A 19 -1.92 -7.27 -11.11
CA TRP A 19 -0.82 -6.44 -11.59
C TRP A 19 -0.92 -6.28 -13.11
N LYS A 20 -0.86 -5.05 -13.58
CA LYS A 20 -0.93 -4.70 -15.00
C LYS A 20 0.35 -3.98 -15.39
N VAL A 21 1.00 -4.46 -16.45
CA VAL A 21 2.18 -3.80 -17.02
C VAL A 21 1.74 -2.55 -17.77
N GLU A 22 2.35 -1.42 -17.46
CA GLU A 22 2.17 -0.16 -18.18
C GLU A 22 3.26 0.03 -19.26
N PRO A 23 3.04 0.90 -20.27
CA PRO A 23 3.98 1.07 -21.38
C PRO A 23 5.42 1.41 -20.98
N GLY A 24 5.61 2.03 -19.80
CA GLY A 24 6.93 2.36 -19.24
C GLY A 24 7.70 1.19 -18.62
N GLY A 25 7.08 0.01 -18.53
CA GLY A 25 7.65 -1.21 -17.93
C GLY A 25 7.29 -1.44 -16.46
N ASP A 26 6.80 -0.39 -15.78
CA ASP A 26 6.31 -0.52 -14.39
C ASP A 26 5.02 -1.35 -14.37
N GLN A 27 4.76 -2.03 -13.26
CA GLN A 27 3.49 -2.72 -13.04
C GLN A 27 2.65 -1.96 -12.03
N LEU A 28 1.37 -1.77 -12.33
CA LEU A 28 0.43 -1.10 -11.46
C LEU A 28 -0.60 -2.08 -10.92
N ARG A 29 -0.98 -1.86 -9.66
CA ARG A 29 -2.12 -2.50 -9.01
C ARG A 29 -2.87 -1.46 -8.19
N THR A 30 -4.19 -1.51 -8.20
CA THR A 30 -5.01 -0.70 -7.30
C THR A 30 -5.75 -1.61 -6.32
N MET A 31 -5.82 -1.16 -5.07
CA MET A 31 -6.58 -1.81 -4.01
C MET A 31 -7.56 -0.82 -3.39
N THR A 32 -8.70 -1.32 -2.95
CA THR A 32 -9.68 -0.58 -2.15
C THR A 32 -10.06 -1.41 -0.94
N TYR A 33 -10.24 -0.77 0.20
CA TYR A 33 -10.61 -1.44 1.44
C TYR A 33 -11.21 -0.44 2.44
N THR A 34 -11.89 -0.97 3.45
CA THR A 34 -12.45 -0.18 4.55
C THR A 34 -11.65 -0.42 5.82
N ILE A 35 -11.20 0.65 6.47
CA ILE A 35 -10.50 0.61 7.75
C ILE A 35 -11.50 0.96 8.86
N VAL A 36 -11.70 0.09 9.84
CA VAL A 36 -12.50 0.39 11.02
C VAL A 36 -11.61 1.09 12.06
N LEU A 37 -11.89 2.37 12.32
CA LEU A 37 -11.02 3.26 13.10
C LEU A 37 -11.41 3.36 14.58
N ASN A 38 -12.70 3.14 14.92
CA ASN A 38 -13.24 3.25 16.29
C ASN A 38 -12.65 4.41 17.10
N ASN A 39 -12.45 5.57 16.46
CA ASN A 39 -11.79 6.73 17.05
C ASN A 39 -12.80 7.89 17.08
N PRO A 40 -13.02 8.52 18.26
CA PRO A 40 -13.96 9.63 18.41
C PRO A 40 -13.74 10.80 17.43
N LEU A 41 -12.51 11.00 16.96
CA LEU A 41 -12.13 12.10 16.07
C LEU A 41 -12.30 11.79 14.58
N THR A 42 -12.28 10.51 14.18
CA THR A 42 -12.24 10.11 12.76
C THR A 42 -13.47 9.32 12.31
N GLY A 43 -14.47 9.15 13.18
CA GLY A 43 -15.64 8.33 12.92
C GLY A 43 -15.37 6.82 13.07
N LYS A 44 -16.37 6.02 12.69
CA LYS A 44 -16.35 4.56 12.87
C LYS A 44 -15.45 3.84 11.87
N CYS A 45 -15.44 4.27 10.62
CA CYS A 45 -14.65 3.68 9.55
C CYS A 45 -14.29 4.71 8.48
N THR A 46 -13.31 4.37 7.65
CA THR A 46 -13.01 5.10 6.42
C THR A 46 -12.71 4.14 5.27
N ALA A 47 -13.19 4.45 4.08
CA ALA A 47 -12.71 3.86 2.85
C ALA A 47 -11.31 4.37 2.52
N ALA A 48 -10.49 3.50 1.93
CA ALA A 48 -9.16 3.83 1.46
C ALA A 48 -8.94 3.28 0.05
N THR A 49 -8.20 4.06 -0.76
CA THR A 49 -7.68 3.63 -2.05
C THR A 49 -6.16 3.59 -1.97
N GLU A 50 -5.59 2.43 -2.30
CA GLU A 50 -4.16 2.21 -2.35
C GLU A 50 -3.72 1.94 -3.79
N LYS A 51 -2.88 2.80 -4.34
CA LYS A 51 -2.26 2.62 -5.66
C LYS A 51 -0.83 2.14 -5.46
N GLN A 52 -0.52 0.99 -6.05
CA GLN A 52 0.78 0.35 -5.94
C GLN A 52 1.49 0.34 -7.28
N THR A 53 2.75 0.74 -7.25
CA THR A 53 3.65 0.74 -8.40
C THR A 53 4.82 -0.17 -8.09
N LEU A 54 4.92 -1.29 -8.80
CA LEU A 54 6.10 -2.14 -8.83
C LEU A 54 7.01 -1.63 -9.94
N TYR A 55 8.16 -1.11 -9.54
CA TYR A 55 9.11 -0.49 -10.46
C TYR A 55 9.76 -1.52 -11.39
N LYS A 56 9.90 -1.17 -12.66
CA LYS A 56 10.51 -1.98 -13.73
C LYS A 56 11.93 -2.40 -13.45
N GLU A 57 12.66 -1.65 -12.62
CA GLU A 57 14.02 -2.01 -12.20
C GLU A 57 14.03 -3.29 -11.37
N SER A 58 12.90 -3.63 -10.73
CA SER A 58 12.74 -4.86 -9.94
C SER A 58 13.09 -6.09 -10.77
N ARG A 59 13.82 -7.01 -10.15
CA ARG A 59 14.29 -8.24 -10.78
C ARG A 59 13.79 -9.44 -10.00
N GLU A 60 13.14 -10.36 -10.71
CA GLU A 60 12.59 -11.57 -10.12
C GLU A 60 13.65 -12.31 -9.28
N ALA A 61 13.26 -12.68 -8.07
CA ALA A 61 14.11 -13.35 -7.09
C ALA A 61 15.41 -12.62 -6.71
N GLN A 62 15.62 -11.36 -7.12
CA GLN A 62 16.79 -10.55 -6.72
C GLN A 62 16.36 -9.39 -5.82
N PHE A 63 15.47 -8.53 -6.33
CA PHE A 63 14.90 -7.45 -5.52
C PHE A 63 13.57 -6.96 -6.09
N TYR A 64 12.73 -6.43 -5.21
CA TYR A 64 11.45 -5.83 -5.55
C TYR A 64 11.33 -4.47 -4.88
N LEU A 65 10.96 -3.46 -5.64
CA LEU A 65 10.70 -2.11 -5.15
C LEU A 65 9.25 -1.75 -5.48
N VAL A 66 8.45 -1.54 -4.44
CA VAL A 66 7.03 -1.19 -4.56
C VAL A 66 6.77 0.10 -3.81
N ASP A 67 6.25 1.11 -4.50
CA ASP A 67 5.65 2.27 -3.88
C ASP A 67 4.14 2.08 -3.76
N SER A 68 3.58 2.49 -2.64
CA SER A 68 2.17 2.36 -2.27
C SER A 68 1.67 3.72 -1.79
N GLU A 69 0.86 4.37 -2.62
CA GLU A 69 0.18 5.61 -2.31
C GLU A 69 -1.19 5.30 -1.73
N VAL A 70 -1.43 5.65 -0.47
CA VAL A 70 -2.68 5.39 0.25
C VAL A 70 -3.41 6.70 0.48
N LEU A 71 -4.63 6.78 -0.03
CA LEU A 71 -5.58 7.86 0.20
C LEU A 71 -6.71 7.33 1.07
N THR A 72 -7.02 8.04 2.14
CA THR A 72 -8.25 7.84 2.95
C THR A 72 -9.34 8.79 2.45
N HIS A 73 -10.61 8.44 2.64
CA HIS A 73 -11.72 9.21 2.04
C HIS A 73 -12.67 9.87 3.05
N ASP A 74 -12.67 9.45 4.32
CA ASP A 74 -13.70 9.86 5.30
C ASP A 74 -13.14 10.44 6.60
N VAL A 75 -11.82 10.49 6.75
CA VAL A 75 -11.17 11.08 7.93
C VAL A 75 -11.08 12.61 7.80
N PRO A 76 -11.06 13.37 8.90
CA PRO A 76 -10.80 14.81 8.82
C PRO A 76 -9.52 15.13 8.06
N TYR A 77 -9.56 16.15 7.21
CA TYR A 77 -8.45 16.59 6.36
C TYR A 77 -7.94 15.55 5.35
N HIS A 78 -8.75 14.55 5.00
CA HIS A 78 -8.37 13.51 4.05
C HIS A 78 -7.92 14.03 2.66
N ASP A 79 -8.36 15.23 2.28
CA ASP A 79 -7.96 15.90 1.03
C ASP A 79 -6.63 16.68 1.13
N TYR A 80 -6.07 16.83 2.33
CA TYR A 80 -4.82 17.56 2.57
C TYR A 80 -3.59 16.66 2.50
N PHE A 81 -3.74 15.37 2.82
CA PHE A 81 -2.59 14.47 2.93
C PHE A 81 -2.86 13.09 2.33
N TYR A 82 -1.77 12.39 2.02
CA TYR A 82 -1.78 10.98 1.68
C TYR A 82 -0.50 10.33 2.21
N THR A 83 -0.52 9.02 2.39
CA THR A 83 0.65 8.27 2.86
C THR A 83 1.35 7.62 1.68
N LEU A 84 2.66 7.77 1.60
CA LEU A 84 3.50 7.06 0.65
C LEU A 84 4.35 6.03 1.40
N ASN A 85 4.09 4.75 1.14
CA ASN A 85 4.84 3.64 1.68
C ASN A 85 5.74 3.05 0.59
N ARG A 86 7.04 2.93 0.87
CA ARG A 86 8.01 2.28 -0.01
C ARG A 86 8.46 0.97 0.60
N TYR A 87 8.16 -0.13 -0.09
CA TYR A 87 8.56 -1.48 0.26
C TYR A 87 9.74 -1.90 -0.62
N HIS A 88 10.85 -2.24 0.01
CA HIS A 88 12.06 -2.69 -0.67
C HIS A 88 12.46 -4.07 -0.14
N ILE A 89 12.27 -5.09 -0.97
CA ILE A 89 12.60 -6.48 -0.66
C ILE A 89 13.87 -6.84 -1.42
N ILE A 90 14.94 -7.20 -0.70
CA ILE A 90 16.24 -7.51 -1.29
C ILE A 90 16.63 -8.93 -0.91
N ARG A 91 17.00 -9.77 -1.89
CA ARG A 91 17.50 -11.12 -1.61
C ARG A 91 18.82 -11.04 -0.84
N SER A 92 18.92 -11.85 0.21
CA SER A 92 20.15 -12.01 1.01
C SER A 92 20.79 -13.38 0.79
N SER A 93 20.00 -14.44 0.65
CA SER A 93 20.49 -15.79 0.30
C SER A 93 19.39 -16.59 -0.41
N LYS A 94 19.55 -17.92 -0.62
CA LYS A 94 18.56 -18.75 -1.36
C LYS A 94 17.15 -18.70 -0.77
N GLN A 95 17.02 -18.61 0.55
CA GLN A 95 15.73 -18.62 1.26
C GLN A 95 15.64 -17.50 2.32
N LYS A 96 16.39 -16.41 2.14
CA LYS A 96 16.36 -15.25 3.03
C LYS A 96 16.34 -13.96 2.24
N CYS A 97 15.57 -13.00 2.69
CA CYS A 97 15.54 -11.64 2.16
C CYS A 97 15.58 -10.62 3.30
N ARG A 98 15.93 -9.38 2.96
CA ARG A 98 15.80 -8.20 3.81
C ARG A 98 14.61 -7.40 3.30
N LEU A 99 13.64 -7.15 4.18
CA LEU A 99 12.54 -6.22 3.92
C LEU A 99 12.87 -4.88 4.57
N ARG A 100 12.79 -3.79 3.81
CA ARG A 100 12.82 -2.42 4.32
C ARG A 100 11.50 -1.75 3.96
N VAL A 101 10.89 -1.08 4.93
CA VAL A 101 9.68 -0.29 4.72
C VAL A 101 9.98 1.12 5.21
N SER A 102 9.74 2.12 4.37
CA SER A 102 9.80 3.53 4.73
C SER A 102 8.47 4.18 4.40
N THR A 103 7.99 5.02 5.31
CA THR A 103 6.71 5.71 5.17
C THR A 103 6.97 7.20 5.23
N ASP A 104 6.31 7.93 4.34
CA ASP A 104 6.33 9.38 4.30
C ASP A 104 4.90 9.92 4.24
N LEU A 105 4.65 11.04 4.92
CA LEU A 105 3.36 11.72 4.92
C LEU A 105 3.46 12.91 3.96
N LYS A 106 2.72 12.83 2.86
CA LYS A 106 2.74 13.82 1.80
C LYS A 106 1.54 14.74 1.91
N TYR A 107 1.78 16.05 1.81
CA TYR A 107 0.74 17.08 1.83
C TYR A 107 0.49 17.59 0.41
N ARG A 108 -0.79 17.77 0.04
CA ARG A 108 -1.23 18.24 -1.29
C ARG A 108 -1.69 19.70 -1.30
N LYS A 109 -1.78 20.35 -0.14
CA LYS A 109 -2.18 21.74 0.05
C LYS A 109 -1.22 22.45 0.99
#